data_AF-A0A7W0VGL2-F1
#
_entry.id   AF-A0A7W0VGL2-F1
#
_cell.length_a   1.000
_cell.length_b   1.000
_cell.length_c   1.000
_cell.angle_alpha   90.00
_cell.angle_beta   90.00
_cell.angle_gamma   90.00
#
_symmetry.space_group_name_H-M   'P 1'
#
loop_
_entity.id
_entity.type
_entity.pdbx_description
1 polymer ?
#
loop_
_entity_poly.entity_id
_entity_poly.type
_entity_poly.pdbx_seq_one_letter_code
_entity_poly.pdbx_strand_id
1 'polypeptide(L)'
;MSNERSRDRGNLFENTDKKKPSQPDFQGDCTIDSVAYEIRGYRRDDQLTINLAPPRGDRNTYPPDVFKGFLDAAPPAKKGGRGAKDPNAAPTPAWTGEITSEDARFAIRAFEKQGKSGLYFTLSFERLEKAPADREPEPAESEQSDWDS
;
A
#
# COMPACT_ATOMS: atom_id res chain seq x y z
N MET A 1 -20.34 -20.46 1.98
CA MET A 1 -19.75 -20.57 0.64
C MET A 1 -18.62 -19.54 0.53
N SER A 2 -17.56 -19.92 -0.18
CA SER A 2 -16.34 -19.17 -0.57
C SER A 2 -15.47 -18.51 0.52
N ASN A 3 -14.44 -19.26 0.93
CA ASN A 3 -13.19 -18.80 1.55
C ASN A 3 -12.31 -18.02 0.55
N GLU A 4 -12.89 -17.15 -0.29
CA GLU A 4 -12.23 -16.44 -1.40
C GLU A 4 -11.62 -15.08 -1.01
N ARG A 5 -11.40 -14.82 0.27
CA ARG A 5 -10.45 -13.77 0.66
C ARG A 5 -9.05 -14.37 0.63
N SER A 6 -8.57 -14.76 -0.54
CA SER A 6 -7.14 -14.75 -0.84
C SER A 6 -6.72 -13.28 -0.75
N ARG A 7 -6.51 -12.80 0.48
CA ARG A 7 -6.31 -11.38 0.77
C ARG A 7 -5.14 -10.91 -0.08
N ASP A 8 -5.32 -9.81 -0.80
CA ASP A 8 -4.24 -9.11 -1.46
C ASP A 8 -3.10 -8.93 -0.46
N ARG A 9 -1.96 -9.52 -0.79
CA ARG A 9 -0.82 -9.70 0.12
C ARG A 9 0.47 -9.58 -0.65
N GLY A 10 1.50 -9.19 0.07
CA GLY A 10 2.84 -9.09 -0.45
C GLY A 10 3.89 -9.43 0.59
N ASN A 11 5.09 -9.70 0.11
CA ASN A 11 6.26 -9.81 0.96
C ASN A 11 7.33 -8.87 0.44
N LEU A 12 8.05 -8.25 1.36
CA LEU A 12 9.06 -7.26 1.07
C LEU A 12 10.29 -7.59 1.91
N PHE A 13 11.41 -7.87 1.26
CA PHE A 13 12.64 -8.33 1.90
C PHE A 13 13.74 -7.30 1.74
N GLU A 14 14.64 -7.21 2.71
CA GLU A 14 15.82 -6.35 2.63
C GLU A 14 16.61 -6.63 1.35
N ASN A 15 16.90 -5.58 0.60
CA ASN A 15 17.61 -5.68 -0.67
C ASN A 15 19.12 -5.71 -0.41
N THR A 16 19.66 -6.93 -0.28
CA THR A 16 21.09 -7.17 -0.04
C THR A 16 21.98 -6.70 -1.20
N ASP A 17 21.41 -6.52 -2.39
CA ASP A 17 22.14 -6.09 -3.59
C ASP A 17 22.16 -4.56 -3.78
N LYS A 18 21.61 -3.81 -2.82
CA LYS A 18 21.61 -2.35 -2.84
C LYS A 18 23.04 -1.80 -2.75
N LYS A 19 23.47 -1.08 -3.78
CA LYS A 19 24.77 -0.40 -3.91
C LYS A 19 24.66 1.12 -4.04
N LYS A 20 23.47 1.65 -4.36
CA LYS A 20 23.21 3.08 -4.58
C LYS A 20 22.03 3.57 -3.76
N PRO A 21 22.00 4.85 -3.32
CA PRO A 21 20.86 5.41 -2.59
C PRO A 21 19.53 5.40 -3.36
N SER A 22 19.59 5.40 -4.70
CA SER A 22 18.43 5.36 -5.59
C SER A 22 17.81 3.97 -5.74
N GLN A 23 18.53 2.91 -5.33
CA GLN A 23 17.98 1.56 -5.31
C GLN A 23 17.08 1.38 -4.08
N PRO A 24 16.05 0.53 -4.17
CA PRO A 24 15.14 0.31 -3.06
C PRO A 24 15.88 -0.37 -1.91
N ASP A 25 15.50 0.00 -0.68
CA ASP A 25 15.97 -0.64 0.56
C ASP A 25 15.40 -2.06 0.70
N PHE A 26 14.19 -2.24 0.18
CA PHE A 26 13.52 -3.52 0.19
C PHE A 26 12.88 -3.85 -1.16
N GLN A 27 12.83 -5.13 -1.51
CA GLN A 27 12.23 -5.62 -2.73
C GLN A 27 11.45 -6.92 -2.48
N GLY A 28 10.44 -7.17 -3.30
CA GLY A 28 9.68 -8.39 -3.27
C GLY A 28 8.46 -8.32 -4.17
N ASP A 29 7.45 -9.12 -3.89
CA ASP A 29 6.30 -9.32 -4.77
C ASP A 29 4.98 -9.27 -4.00
N CYS A 30 3.94 -8.77 -4.65
CA CYS A 30 2.57 -8.86 -4.17
C CYS A 30 1.60 -9.28 -5.26
N THR A 31 0.40 -9.64 -4.81
CA THR A 31 -0.78 -9.77 -5.65
C THR A 31 -1.88 -8.86 -5.14
N ILE A 32 -2.46 -8.06 -6.03
CA ILE A 32 -3.62 -7.20 -5.77
C ILE A 32 -4.67 -7.47 -6.84
N ASP A 33 -5.91 -7.74 -6.46
CA ASP A 33 -7.00 -8.08 -7.39
C ASP A 33 -6.60 -9.22 -8.37
N SER A 34 -5.85 -10.22 -7.86
CA SER A 34 -5.27 -11.33 -8.65
C SER A 34 -4.23 -10.93 -9.71
N VAL A 35 -3.75 -9.69 -9.71
CA VAL A 35 -2.67 -9.19 -10.57
C VAL A 35 -1.37 -9.15 -9.78
N ALA A 36 -0.30 -9.74 -10.35
CA ALA A 36 1.03 -9.74 -9.76
C ALA A 36 1.76 -8.41 -9.97
N TYR A 37 2.50 -7.97 -8.96
CA TYR A 37 3.34 -6.77 -8.99
C TYR A 37 4.65 -7.00 -8.26
N GLU A 38 5.70 -6.31 -8.70
CA GLU A 38 6.92 -6.10 -7.92
C GLU A 38 6.71 -4.94 -6.94
N ILE A 39 7.13 -5.14 -5.69
CA ILE A 39 7.12 -4.14 -4.63
C ILE A 39 8.53 -3.59 -4.45
N ARG A 40 8.63 -2.26 -4.39
CA ARG A 40 9.87 -1.54 -4.07
C ARG A 40 9.63 -0.67 -2.85
N GLY A 41 10.39 -0.94 -1.78
CA GLY A 41 10.31 -0.21 -0.53
C GLY A 41 11.50 0.72 -0.33
N TYR A 42 11.23 1.96 0.05
CA TYR A 42 12.25 2.94 0.42
C TYR A 42 11.97 3.43 1.84
N ARG A 43 12.92 3.22 2.75
CA ARG A 43 12.80 3.68 4.13
C ARG A 43 13.68 4.92 4.33
N ARG A 44 13.06 6.05 4.63
CA ARG A 44 13.74 7.32 4.88
C ARG A 44 13.14 7.94 6.14
N ASP A 45 13.99 8.32 7.08
CA ASP A 45 13.60 8.86 8.37
C ASP A 45 12.52 7.99 9.05
N ASP A 46 11.33 8.56 9.27
CA ASP A 46 10.18 7.92 9.91
C ASP A 46 9.08 7.52 8.91
N GLN A 47 9.43 7.31 7.63
CA GLN A 47 8.49 6.95 6.58
C GLN A 47 8.98 5.79 5.72
N LEU A 48 8.04 4.91 5.35
CA LEU A 48 8.24 3.83 4.39
C LEU A 48 7.45 4.14 3.12
N THR A 49 8.15 4.48 2.03
CA THR A 49 7.54 4.62 0.70
C THR A 49 7.40 3.23 0.07
N ILE A 50 6.23 2.94 -0.50
CA ILE A 50 5.94 1.72 -1.23
C ILE A 50 5.54 2.08 -2.67
N ASN A 51 6.27 1.53 -3.63
CA ASN A 51 5.94 1.62 -5.05
C ASN A 51 5.68 0.21 -5.60
N LEU A 52 4.62 0.07 -6.40
CA LEU A 52 4.31 -1.16 -7.11
C LEU A 52 4.48 -0.94 -8.61
N ALA A 53 5.15 -1.87 -9.27
CA ALA A 53 5.28 -1.89 -10.72
C ALA A 53 4.88 -3.28 -11.25
N PRO A 54 4.47 -3.39 -12.52
CA PRO A 54 4.34 -4.69 -13.17
C PRO A 54 5.64 -5.50 -13.01
N PRO A 55 5.59 -6.84 -12.97
CA PRO A 55 6.80 -7.65 -12.92
C PRO A 55 7.72 -7.33 -14.09
N ARG A 56 9.01 -7.17 -13.81
CA ARG A 56 10.01 -6.81 -14.82
C ARG A 56 10.19 -7.93 -15.85
N GLY A 57 10.05 -9.19 -15.41
CA GLY A 57 10.33 -10.37 -16.23
C GLY A 57 11.72 -10.29 -16.84
N ASP A 58 11.83 -10.60 -18.13
CA ASP A 58 13.11 -10.61 -18.86
C ASP A 58 13.55 -9.22 -19.37
N ARG A 59 12.87 -8.14 -18.98
CA ARG A 59 13.18 -6.80 -19.51
C ARG A 59 14.42 -6.21 -18.85
N ASN A 60 15.27 -5.55 -19.64
CA ASN A 60 16.46 -4.86 -19.13
C ASN A 60 16.16 -3.53 -18.43
N THR A 61 14.95 -3.00 -18.56
CA THR A 61 14.52 -1.74 -17.97
C THR A 61 13.45 -1.98 -16.91
N TYR A 62 13.46 -1.17 -15.85
CA TYR A 62 12.41 -1.21 -14.84
C TYR A 62 11.11 -0.64 -15.42
N PRO A 63 9.98 -1.35 -15.28
CA PRO A 63 8.69 -0.81 -15.66
C PRO A 63 8.33 0.39 -14.76
N PRO A 64 7.48 1.31 -15.26
CA PRO A 64 7.01 2.44 -14.48
C PRO A 64 6.16 1.96 -13.30
N ASP A 65 6.22 2.70 -12.21
CA ASP A 65 5.42 2.44 -11.02
C ASP A 65 3.95 2.81 -11.28
N VAL A 66 3.03 1.89 -10.98
CA VAL A 66 1.57 2.01 -11.16
C VAL A 66 0.89 2.45 -9.87
N PHE A 67 1.32 1.92 -8.73
CA PHE A 67 0.87 2.35 -7.42
C PHE A 67 2.00 3.00 -6.67
N LYS A 68 1.70 4.09 -5.96
CA LYS A 68 2.65 4.80 -5.09
C LYS A 68 1.97 5.19 -3.79
N GLY A 69 2.73 5.19 -2.72
CA GLY A 69 2.20 5.49 -1.40
C GLY A 69 3.25 5.64 -0.33
N PHE A 70 2.85 6.28 0.75
CA PHE A 70 3.66 6.49 1.94
C PHE A 70 2.98 5.83 3.13
N LEU A 71 3.78 5.17 3.94
CA LEU A 71 3.35 4.52 5.17
C LEU A 71 4.09 5.15 6.32
N ASP A 72 3.34 5.57 7.32
CA ASP A 72 3.87 6.10 8.55
C ASP A 72 3.96 4.99 9.59
N ALA A 73 4.81 5.20 10.60
CA ALA A 73 4.93 4.30 11.72
C ALA A 73 3.55 4.13 12.38
N ALA A 74 3.10 2.88 12.49
CA ALA A 74 1.82 2.58 13.10
C ALA A 74 1.88 2.88 14.61
N PRO A 75 0.78 3.32 15.23
CA PRO A 75 0.73 3.54 16.66
C PRO A 75 1.16 2.27 17.41
N PRO A 76 2.00 2.36 18.45
CA PRO A 76 2.41 1.19 19.22
C PRO A 76 1.17 0.50 19.78
N ALA A 77 1.15 -0.84 19.73
CA ALA A 77 0.09 -1.61 20.37
C ALA A 77 -0.11 -1.12 21.80
N LYS A 78 -1.36 -0.81 22.18
CA LYS A 78 -1.69 -0.52 23.57
C LYS A 78 -1.23 -1.72 24.39
N LYS A 79 -0.13 -1.57 25.15
CA LYS A 79 0.38 -2.60 26.05
C LYS A 79 -0.71 -2.85 27.10
N GLY A 80 -1.58 -3.82 26.84
CA GLY A 80 -2.34 -4.48 27.90
C GLY A 80 -1.35 -4.96 28.96
N GLY A 81 -1.68 -4.76 30.23
CA GLY A 81 -0.81 -4.95 31.37
C GLY A 81 -0.09 -6.31 31.39
N ARG A 82 1.04 -6.36 32.12
CA ARG A 82 1.87 -7.55 32.36
C ARG A 82 1.02 -8.82 32.57
N GLY A 83 0.88 -9.63 31.53
CA GLY A 83 0.19 -10.91 31.63
C GLY A 83 -0.28 -11.40 30.28
N ALA A 84 0.29 -12.52 29.83
CA ALA A 84 -0.06 -13.27 28.63
C ALA A 84 0.10 -12.53 27.29
N LYS A 85 1.12 -12.93 26.53
CA LYS A 85 1.12 -12.81 25.07
C LYS A 85 -0.06 -13.68 24.59
N ASP A 86 -1.24 -13.09 24.43
CA ASP A 86 -2.40 -13.82 23.90
C ASP A 86 -1.99 -14.38 22.53
N PRO A 87 -1.88 -15.71 22.37
CA PRO A 87 -1.47 -16.32 21.11
C PRO A 87 -2.48 -16.07 19.99
N ASN A 88 -3.68 -15.58 20.30
CA ASN A 88 -4.72 -15.20 19.35
C ASN A 88 -4.78 -13.68 19.09
N ALA A 89 -3.92 -12.87 19.71
CA ALA A 89 -3.84 -11.46 19.39
C ALA A 89 -3.41 -11.28 17.92
N ALA A 90 -4.21 -10.54 17.16
CA ALA A 90 -3.87 -10.20 15.79
C ALA A 90 -2.51 -9.47 15.76
N PRO A 91 -1.61 -9.80 14.80
CA PRO A 91 -0.34 -9.12 14.71
C PRO A 91 -0.57 -7.61 14.54
N THR A 92 0.21 -6.79 15.25
CA THR A 92 0.16 -5.33 15.11
C THR A 92 1.03 -4.92 13.93
N PRO A 93 0.54 -4.10 12.99
CA PRO A 93 1.38 -3.57 11.93
C PRO A 93 2.44 -2.63 12.51
N ALA A 94 3.61 -2.60 11.90
CA ALA A 94 4.66 -1.64 12.20
C ALA A 94 4.49 -0.36 11.37
N TRP A 95 3.90 -0.48 10.18
CA TRP A 95 3.64 0.64 9.27
C TRP A 95 2.24 0.55 8.69
N THR A 96 1.60 1.69 8.55
CA THR A 96 0.27 1.80 7.93
C THR A 96 0.21 3.02 7.04
N GLY A 97 -0.53 2.92 5.96
CA GLY A 97 -0.72 4.01 5.03
C GLY A 97 -1.55 3.55 3.86
N GLU A 98 -1.36 4.21 2.73
CA GLU A 98 -2.17 3.96 1.54
C GLU A 98 -1.31 4.02 0.29
N ILE A 99 -1.73 3.27 -0.72
CA ILE A 99 -1.24 3.40 -2.08
C ILE A 99 -2.38 3.78 -3.01
N THR A 100 -2.03 4.56 -4.04
CA THR A 100 -2.95 5.01 -5.07
C THR A 100 -2.40 4.75 -6.46
N SER A 101 -3.27 4.35 -7.37
CA SER A 101 -3.10 4.43 -8.82
C SER A 101 -4.16 5.38 -9.40
N GLU A 102 -4.22 5.50 -10.72
CA GLU A 102 -5.27 6.28 -11.41
C GLU A 102 -6.69 5.73 -11.12
N ASP A 103 -6.80 4.41 -11.00
CA ASP A 103 -8.09 3.71 -10.95
C ASP A 103 -8.47 3.20 -9.56
N ALA A 104 -7.51 3.05 -8.65
CA ALA A 104 -7.74 2.38 -7.38
C ALA A 104 -6.91 2.94 -6.23
N ARG A 105 -7.41 2.74 -5.01
CA ARG A 105 -6.75 3.09 -3.76
C ARG A 105 -6.85 1.91 -2.80
N PHE A 106 -5.76 1.64 -2.09
CA PHE A 106 -5.69 0.55 -1.12
C PHE A 106 -5.05 1.04 0.18
N ALA A 107 -5.63 0.66 1.32
CA ALA A 107 -4.97 0.74 2.60
C ALA A 107 -3.92 -0.38 2.69
N ILE A 108 -2.72 -0.03 3.14
CA ILE A 108 -1.63 -0.97 3.40
C ILE A 108 -1.39 -1.10 4.89
N ARG A 109 -1.18 -2.34 5.33
CA ARG A 109 -0.60 -2.63 6.64
C ARG A 109 0.65 -3.47 6.43
N ALA A 110 1.79 -2.99 6.92
CA ALA A 110 3.05 -3.70 6.89
C ALA A 110 3.38 -4.25 8.28
N PHE A 111 3.63 -5.55 8.36
CA PHE A 111 4.02 -6.23 9.58
C PHE A 111 5.50 -6.56 9.51
N GLU A 112 6.28 -5.84 10.31
CA GLU A 112 7.73 -6.00 10.39
C GLU A 112 8.10 -7.27 11.14
N LYS A 113 9.05 -8.03 10.60
CA LYS A 113 9.57 -9.25 11.20
C LYS A 113 11.09 -9.35 11.00
N GLN A 114 11.78 -9.80 12.04
CA GLN A 114 13.20 -10.14 11.94
C GLN A 114 13.33 -11.61 11.50
N GLY A 115 13.89 -11.84 10.30
CA GLY A 115 14.21 -13.16 9.78
C GLY A 115 15.67 -13.55 10.02
N LYS A 116 16.04 -14.76 9.60
CA LYS A 116 17.44 -15.23 9.60
C LYS A 116 18.33 -14.43 8.64
N SER A 117 17.75 -13.95 7.54
CA SER A 117 18.43 -13.28 6.43
C SER A 117 18.33 -11.76 6.49
N GLY A 118 17.75 -11.19 7.56
CA GLY A 118 17.55 -9.75 7.69
C GLY A 118 16.10 -9.37 8.00
N LEU A 119 15.82 -8.08 7.85
CA LEU A 119 14.49 -7.52 8.07
C LEU A 119 13.58 -7.86 6.89
N TYR A 120 12.31 -8.20 7.17
CA TYR A 120 11.30 -8.33 6.13
C TYR A 120 9.93 -7.88 6.62
N PHE A 121 9.05 -7.57 5.67
CA PHE A 121 7.68 -7.19 5.92
C PHE A 121 6.74 -8.16 5.21
N THR A 122 5.67 -8.54 5.90
CA THR A 122 4.48 -9.06 5.24
C THR A 122 3.50 -7.91 5.08
N LEU A 123 2.95 -7.73 3.89
CA LEU A 123 2.00 -6.67 3.56
C LEU A 123 0.59 -7.25 3.39
N SER A 124 -0.41 -6.50 3.82
CA SER A 124 -1.81 -6.72 3.44
C SER A 124 -2.36 -5.47 2.79
N PHE A 125 -3.11 -5.66 1.70
CA PHE A 125 -3.78 -4.60 0.98
C PHE A 125 -5.29 -4.76 1.16
N GLU A 126 -5.97 -3.64 1.39
CA GLU A 126 -7.42 -3.57 1.56
C GLU A 126 -7.93 -2.47 0.65
N ARG A 127 -8.78 -2.83 -0.32
CA ARG A 127 -9.33 -1.88 -1.28
C ARG A 127 -10.16 -0.84 -0.55
N LEU A 128 -9.88 0.42 -0.83
CA LEU A 128 -10.69 1.55 -0.38
C LEU A 128 -11.62 1.96 -1.51
N GLU A 129 -12.84 2.36 -1.17
CA GLU A 129 -13.71 3.00 -2.14
C GLU A 129 -13.04 4.29 -2.63
N LYS A 130 -12.98 4.47 -3.96
CA LYS A 130 -12.58 5.76 -4.53
C LYS A 130 -13.60 6.76 -4.00
N ALA A 131 -13.14 7.80 -3.30
CA ALA A 131 -14.03 8.91 -2.95
C ALA A 131 -14.76 9.32 -4.23
N PRO A 132 -16.10 9.53 -4.19
CA PRO A 132 -16.80 9.99 -5.39
C PRO A 132 -16.04 11.20 -5.89
N ALA A 133 -15.55 11.13 -7.14
CA ALA A 133 -14.95 12.28 -7.78
C ALA A 133 -15.93 13.43 -7.55
N ASP A 134 -15.48 14.51 -6.93
CA ASP A 134 -16.29 15.67 -6.63
C ASP A 134 -17.17 15.91 -7.86
N ARG A 135 -18.49 15.75 -7.69
CA ARG A 135 -19.44 16.22 -8.70
C ARG A 135 -19.02 17.67 -8.93
N GLU A 136 -18.52 17.97 -10.13
CA GLU A 136 -18.48 19.35 -10.59
C GLU A 136 -19.85 19.94 -10.23
N PRO A 137 -19.92 21.08 -9.51
CA PRO A 137 -21.21 21.69 -9.24
C PRO A 137 -21.86 21.91 -10.61
N GLU A 138 -23.02 21.28 -10.83
CA GLU A 138 -23.79 21.49 -12.06
C GLU A 138 -23.87 23.00 -12.31
N PRO A 139 -23.57 23.47 -13.53
CA PRO A 139 -23.76 24.87 -13.85
C PRO A 139 -25.23 25.19 -13.58
N ALA A 140 -25.47 26.08 -12.61
CA ALA A 140 -26.81 26.55 -12.30
C ALA A 140 -27.49 26.96 -13.60
N GLU A 141 -28.60 26.30 -13.92
CA GLU A 141 -29.47 26.67 -15.02
C GLU A 141 -29.79 28.16 -14.87
N SER A 142 -29.21 28.97 -15.76
CA SER A 142 -29.56 30.36 -15.92
C SER A 142 -31.02 30.41 -16.36
N GLU A 143 -31.92 30.74 -15.43
CA GLU A 143 -33.32 31.06 -15.71
C GLU A 143 -33.37 32.12 -16.82
N GLN A 144 -33.77 31.68 -18.01
CA GLN A 144 -34.34 32.54 -19.03
C GLN A 144 -35.59 33.18 -18.42
N SER A 145 -35.48 34.44 -18.03
CA SER A 145 -36.66 35.28 -17.80
C SER A 145 -37.02 35.96 -19.10
N ASP A 146 -38.00 35.37 -19.79
CA ASP A 146 -38.83 36.07 -20.77
C ASP A 146 -39.46 37.30 -20.09
N TRP A 147 -39.08 38.50 -20.55
CA TRP A 147 -39.85 39.71 -20.28
C TRP A 147 -40.46 40.17 -21.60
N ASP A 148 -41.67 39.65 -21.85
CA ASP A 148 -42.66 40.23 -22.75
C ASP A 148 -43.21 41.51 -22.11
N SER A 149 -43.08 42.65 -22.79
CA SER A 149 -44.02 43.81 -22.78
C SER A 149 -43.55 44.91 -23.73
#